data_AF-A0A820T3B0-F1
#
_entry.id   AF-A0A820T3B0-F1
#
_cell.length_a   1.000
_cell.length_b   1.000
_cell.length_c   1.000
_cell.angle_alpha   90.00
_cell.angle_beta   90.00
_cell.angle_gamma   90.00
#
_symmetry.space_group_name_H-M   'P 1'
#
loop_
_entity.id
_entity.type
_entity.pdbx_description
1 polymer ?
#
loop_
_entity_poly.entity_id
_entity_poly.type
_entity_poly.pdbx_seq_one_letter_code
_entity_poly.pdbx_strand_id
1 'polypeptide(L)'
;MLQFLNPDRLDCKTISLDCDTIYFQPILEKFRRLPSEINASFFFEDNGGKPVFSYLKLDENLTDEGYHSVTDVREKIMISTHANTGAYAFRSARILKQYCIQLIDEAVGSSGEYYTTNVIKLMLEDQERFVG
;
A
#
# COMPACT_ATOMS: atom_id res chain seq x y z
N MET A 1 -6.45 -0.85 14.42
CA MET A 1 -5.24 -1.37 13.74
C MET A 1 -4.01 -1.34 14.66
N LEU A 2 -3.58 -0.16 15.13
CA LEU A 2 -2.31 -0.02 15.87
C LEU A 2 -2.26 -0.70 17.25
N GLN A 3 -3.39 -0.86 17.93
CA GLN A 3 -3.47 -1.50 19.26
C GLN A 3 -3.08 -2.98 19.28
N PHE A 4 -3.04 -3.64 18.11
CA PHE A 4 -2.67 -5.05 17.98
C PHE A 4 -1.22 -5.25 17.49
N LEU A 5 -0.49 -4.16 17.24
CA LEU A 5 0.94 -4.23 16.92
C LEU A 5 1.74 -4.42 18.22
N ASN A 6 1.91 -5.67 18.62
CA ASN A 6 2.77 -6.06 19.73
C ASN A 6 4.21 -5.54 19.47
N PRO A 7 4.87 -4.88 20.45
CA PRO A 7 6.28 -4.50 20.37
C PRO A 7 7.22 -5.56 19.76
N ASP A 8 7.01 -6.83 20.10
CA ASP A 8 7.83 -7.96 19.61
C ASP A 8 7.68 -8.25 18.11
N ARG A 9 6.68 -7.64 17.46
CA ARG A 9 6.37 -7.79 16.04
C ARG A 9 6.72 -6.56 15.21
N LEU A 10 7.21 -5.48 15.82
CA LEU A 10 7.46 -4.22 15.11
C LEU A 10 8.44 -4.38 13.94
N ASP A 11 9.42 -5.26 14.06
CA ASP A 11 10.41 -5.49 13.01
C ASP A 11 10.01 -6.61 12.03
N CYS A 12 8.81 -7.19 12.20
CA CYS A 12 8.26 -8.16 11.25
C CYS A 12 7.63 -7.46 10.05
N LYS A 13 7.89 -7.99 8.85
CA LYS A 13 7.11 -7.68 7.66
C LYS A 13 5.62 -7.82 7.96
N THR A 14 4.83 -6.84 7.53
CA THR A 14 3.39 -6.77 7.82
C THR A 14 2.59 -6.57 6.55
N ILE A 15 1.46 -7.26 6.42
CA ILE A 15 0.53 -7.08 5.31
C ILE A 15 -0.88 -6.83 5.87
N SER A 16 -1.56 -5.82 5.34
CA SER A 16 -2.98 -5.58 5.57
C SER A 16 -3.78 -6.11 4.40
N LEU A 17 -4.85 -6.85 4.70
CA LEU A 17 -5.74 -7.44 3.71
C LEU A 17 -7.18 -7.08 4.05
N ASP A 18 -7.92 -6.65 3.03
CA ASP A 18 -9.36 -6.45 3.15
C ASP A 18 -10.07 -7.79 3.34
N CYS A 19 -11.05 -7.82 4.25
CA CYS A 19 -11.74 -9.05 4.63
C CYS A 19 -12.88 -9.46 3.68
N ASP A 20 -13.16 -8.63 2.67
CA ASP A 20 -14.19 -8.84 1.64
C ASP A 20 -13.59 -9.22 0.27
N THR A 21 -12.27 -9.31 0.15
CA THR A 21 -11.60 -9.66 -1.11
C THR A 21 -11.19 -11.13 -1.18
N ILE A 22 -11.53 -11.79 -2.28
CA ILE A 22 -11.09 -13.16 -2.59
C ILE A 22 -9.88 -13.10 -3.53
N TYR A 23 -8.74 -13.62 -3.08
CA TYR A 23 -7.49 -13.61 -3.85
C TYR A 23 -7.27 -14.93 -4.59
N PHE A 24 -7.15 -14.86 -5.91
CA PHE A 24 -6.76 -16.00 -6.77
C PHE A 24 -5.26 -16.07 -7.07
N GLN A 25 -4.53 -15.01 -6.73
CA GLN A 25 -3.07 -14.94 -6.86
C GLN A 25 -2.41 -15.27 -5.51
N PRO A 26 -1.19 -15.84 -5.49
CA PRO A 26 -0.51 -16.24 -4.27
C PRO A 26 0.11 -15.03 -3.55
N ILE A 27 -0.71 -14.06 -3.14
CA ILE A 27 -0.29 -12.77 -2.58
C ILE A 27 0.64 -12.92 -1.37
N LEU A 28 0.36 -13.87 -0.48
CA LEU A 28 1.18 -14.12 0.72
C LEU A 28 2.53 -14.76 0.38
N GLU A 29 2.62 -15.55 -0.68
CA GLU A 29 3.90 -16.10 -1.14
C GLU A 29 4.75 -15.01 -1.79
N LYS A 30 4.14 -14.20 -2.67
CA LYS A 30 4.78 -13.04 -3.30
C LYS A 30 5.32 -12.08 -2.24
N PHE A 31 4.49 -11.74 -1.25
CA PHE A 31 4.88 -10.88 -0.12
C PHE A 31 6.09 -11.41 0.65
N ARG A 32 6.12 -12.72 0.97
CA ARG A 32 7.24 -13.33 1.69
C ARG A 32 8.55 -13.27 0.89
N ARG A 33 8.47 -13.34 -0.45
CA ARG A 33 9.63 -13.28 -1.35
C ARG A 33 10.14 -11.87 -1.65
N LEU A 34 9.38 -10.83 -1.32
CA LEU A 34 9.85 -9.46 -1.51
C LEU A 34 11.19 -9.26 -0.77
N PRO A 35 12.08 -8.39 -1.27
CA PRO A 35 13.23 -7.91 -0.51
C PRO A 35 12.83 -7.33 0.85
N SER A 36 13.74 -7.29 1.82
CA SER A 36 13.43 -6.79 3.18
C SER A 36 13.11 -5.30 3.21
N GLU A 37 13.67 -4.52 2.28
CA GLU A 37 13.59 -3.06 2.27
C GLU A 37 12.42 -2.50 1.44
N ILE A 38 11.57 -3.37 0.89
CA ILE A 38 10.54 -2.97 -0.08
C ILE A 38 9.14 -3.14 0.50
N ASN A 39 8.33 -2.08 0.37
CA ASN A 39 6.88 -2.13 0.55
C ASN A 39 6.20 -2.45 -0.79
N ALA A 40 5.00 -3.01 -0.78
CA ALA A 40 4.31 -3.36 -2.03
C ALA A 40 2.79 -3.21 -1.96
N SER A 41 2.18 -3.01 -3.11
CA SER A 41 0.73 -2.94 -3.29
C SER A 41 0.33 -3.84 -4.44
N PHE A 42 -0.54 -4.80 -4.18
CA PHE A 42 -0.98 -5.73 -5.21
C PHE A 42 -2.17 -5.13 -5.96
N PHE A 43 -2.12 -5.16 -7.29
CA PHE A 43 -3.15 -4.56 -8.14
C PHE A 43 -3.68 -5.54 -9.20
N PHE A 44 -4.76 -5.13 -9.86
CA PHE A 44 -5.32 -5.74 -11.06
C PHE A 44 -5.63 -4.64 -12.09
N GLU A 45 -5.80 -5.03 -13.36
CA GLU A 45 -6.23 -4.11 -14.42
C GLU A 45 -7.74 -3.86 -14.32
N ASP A 46 -8.10 -2.64 -13.95
CA ASP A 46 -9.46 -2.12 -14.02
C ASP A 46 -9.66 -1.39 -15.35
N ASN A 47 -10.41 -2.02 -16.26
CA ASN A 47 -10.65 -1.53 -17.61
C ASN A 47 -11.82 -0.52 -17.71
N GLY A 48 -12.33 -0.03 -16.59
CA GLY A 48 -13.18 1.16 -16.56
C GLY A 48 -14.48 1.02 -15.77
N GLY A 49 -15.06 2.17 -15.47
CA GLY A 49 -16.25 2.31 -14.65
C GLY A 49 -16.19 3.57 -13.80
N LYS A 50 -17.06 3.65 -12.79
CA LYS A 50 -16.92 4.66 -11.74
C LYS A 50 -15.72 4.28 -10.87
N PRO A 51 -14.78 5.20 -10.56
CA PRO A 51 -13.64 4.89 -9.72
C PRO A 51 -14.11 4.59 -8.29
N VAL A 52 -13.99 3.32 -7.89
CA VAL A 52 -14.39 2.83 -6.56
C VAL A 52 -13.23 2.21 -5.78
N PHE A 53 -12.06 2.06 -6.41
CA PHE A 53 -10.85 1.51 -5.80
C PHE A 53 -9.81 2.60 -5.51
N SER A 54 -8.73 2.21 -4.82
CA SER A 54 -7.47 2.96 -4.83
C SER A 54 -6.68 2.62 -6.09
N TYR A 55 -6.14 3.61 -6.80
CA TYR A 55 -5.39 3.40 -8.03
C TYR A 55 -3.91 3.76 -7.85
N LEU A 56 -3.03 3.00 -8.51
CA LEU A 56 -1.57 3.14 -8.44
C LEU A 56 -1.01 3.67 -9.76
N LYS A 57 -0.21 4.73 -9.72
CA LYS A 57 0.64 5.08 -10.86
C LYS A 57 1.97 4.37 -10.72
N LEU A 58 2.40 3.69 -11.79
CA LEU A 58 3.65 2.94 -11.83
C LEU A 58 4.68 3.67 -12.70
N ASP A 59 5.96 3.58 -12.35
CA ASP A 59 7.07 3.94 -13.23
C ASP A 59 7.17 2.91 -14.36
N GLU A 60 7.51 3.34 -15.57
CA GLU A 60 7.67 2.44 -16.72
C GLU A 60 8.91 1.54 -16.58
N ASN A 61 9.94 2.01 -15.86
CA ASN A 61 11.17 1.27 -15.66
C ASN A 61 11.03 0.26 -14.52
N LEU A 62 11.67 -0.89 -14.71
CA LEU A 62 11.79 -1.90 -13.67
C LEU A 62 12.90 -1.52 -12.69
N THR A 63 12.69 -1.83 -11.42
CA THR A 63 13.74 -1.86 -10.41
C THR A 63 14.67 -3.04 -10.66
N ASP A 64 15.85 -3.04 -10.01
CA ASP A 64 16.79 -4.16 -10.07
C ASP A 64 16.17 -5.50 -9.63
N GLU A 65 15.12 -5.43 -8.81
CA GLU A 65 14.39 -6.59 -8.30
C GLU A 65 13.23 -7.03 -9.22
N GLY A 66 13.03 -6.35 -10.35
CA GLY A 66 12.08 -6.73 -11.41
C GLY A 66 10.64 -6.27 -11.17
N TYR A 67 10.43 -5.23 -10.37
CA TYR A 67 9.10 -4.64 -10.12
C TYR A 67 9.00 -3.22 -10.69
N HIS A 68 7.78 -2.73 -10.86
CA HIS A 68 7.57 -1.31 -11.15
C HIS A 68 7.47 -0.52 -9.85
N SER A 69 8.17 0.61 -9.76
CA SER A 69 8.03 1.53 -8.63
C SER A 69 6.65 2.18 -8.65
N VAL A 70 5.98 2.29 -7.50
CA VAL A 70 4.77 3.09 -7.37
C VAL A 70 5.19 4.55 -7.20
N THR A 71 4.61 5.45 -7.99
CA THR A 71 4.95 6.88 -8.04
C THR A 71 3.84 7.80 -7.53
N ASP A 72 2.58 7.37 -7.57
CA ASP A 72 1.45 8.06 -6.94
C ASP A 72 0.37 7.02 -6.59
N VAL A 73 -0.46 7.32 -5.59
CA VAL A 73 -1.62 6.51 -5.21
C VAL A 73 -2.79 7.42 -4.87
N ARG A 74 -4.00 7.08 -5.35
CA ARG A 74 -5.20 7.88 -5.06
C ARG A 74 -6.42 7.02 -4.78
N GLU A 75 -7.10 7.36 -3.70
CA GLU A 75 -8.37 6.74 -3.31
C GLU A 75 -9.51 7.28 -4.18
N LYS A 76 -10.28 6.41 -4.83
CA LYS A 76 -11.49 6.75 -5.62
C LYS A 76 -11.26 7.78 -6.74
N ILE A 77 -10.01 7.94 -7.18
CA ILE A 77 -9.63 8.78 -8.32
C ILE A 77 -8.77 7.92 -9.24
N MET A 78 -9.27 7.69 -10.46
CA MET A 78 -8.56 6.90 -11.47
C MET A 78 -7.38 7.69 -12.05
N ILE A 79 -6.17 7.35 -11.61
CA ILE A 79 -4.91 7.92 -12.14
C ILE A 79 -4.17 6.98 -13.10
N SER A 80 -4.68 5.75 -13.22
CA SER A 80 -4.18 4.66 -14.07
C SER A 80 -5.25 3.55 -14.14
N THR A 81 -4.98 2.47 -14.86
CA THR A 81 -5.80 1.23 -14.84
C THR A 81 -5.39 0.26 -13.72
N HIS A 82 -4.34 0.56 -12.94
CA HIS A 82 -3.85 -0.32 -11.88
C HIS A 82 -4.65 -0.10 -10.58
N ALA A 83 -5.71 -0.88 -10.38
CA ALA A 83 -6.54 -0.81 -9.18
C ALA A 83 -6.00 -1.73 -8.07
N ASN A 84 -5.84 -1.21 -6.86
CA ASN A 84 -5.39 -1.98 -5.70
C ASN A 84 -6.43 -3.05 -5.31
N THR A 85 -5.93 -4.21 -4.87
CA THR A 85 -6.72 -5.40 -4.52
C THR A 85 -7.15 -5.46 -3.04
N GLY A 86 -7.02 -4.37 -2.27
CA GLY A 86 -7.14 -4.38 -0.81
C GLY A 86 -5.94 -5.01 -0.08
N ALA A 87 -4.84 -5.27 -0.78
CA ALA A 87 -3.64 -5.88 -0.22
C ALA A 87 -2.46 -4.90 -0.22
N TYR A 88 -2.02 -4.56 1.00
CA TYR A 88 -0.98 -3.56 1.25
C TYR A 88 0.12 -4.16 2.12
N ALA A 89 1.32 -4.28 1.56
CA ALA A 89 2.48 -4.91 2.18
C ALA A 89 3.50 -3.85 2.63
N PHE A 90 3.94 -3.97 3.87
CA PHE A 90 4.89 -3.07 4.52
C PHE A 90 6.13 -3.85 4.94
N ARG A 91 7.31 -3.26 4.73
CA ARG A 91 8.61 -3.85 5.09
C ARG A 91 8.72 -4.16 6.57
N SER A 92 8.01 -3.41 7.42
CA SER A 92 7.89 -3.70 8.85
C SER A 92 6.59 -3.16 9.46
N ALA A 93 6.14 -3.73 10.59
CA ALA A 93 5.05 -3.14 11.38
C ALA A 93 5.44 -1.76 11.95
N ARG A 94 6.74 -1.54 12.20
CA ARG A 94 7.30 -0.27 12.67
C ARG A 94 7.05 0.84 11.67
N ILE A 95 7.34 0.61 10.39
CA ILE A 95 7.16 1.63 9.35
C ILE A 95 5.67 1.96 9.19
N LEU A 96 4.80 0.94 9.13
CA LEU A 96 3.36 1.13 9.07
C LEU A 96 2.87 1.96 10.27
N LYS A 97 3.28 1.60 11.49
CA LYS A 97 2.89 2.31 12.71
C LYS A 97 3.32 3.77 12.70
N GLN A 98 4.57 4.05 12.30
CA GLN A 98 5.10 5.40 12.21
C GLN A 98 4.23 6.28 11.31
N TYR A 99 3.97 5.83 10.09
CA TYR A 99 3.20 6.61 9.11
C TYR A 99 1.72 6.71 9.45
N CYS A 100 1.13 5.68 10.06
CA CYS A 100 -0.23 5.79 10.58
C CYS A 100 -0.33 6.85 11.69
N ILE A 101 0.63 6.91 12.62
CA ILE A 101 0.63 7.91 13.70
C ILE A 101 0.77 9.31 13.11
N GLN A 102 1.76 9.51 12.23
CA GLN A 102 2.00 10.79 11.57
C GLN A 102 0.76 11.29 10.83
N LEU A 103 0.09 10.40 10.08
CA LEU A 103 -1.13 10.77 9.36
C LEU A 103 -2.28 11.12 10.31
N ILE A 104 -2.44 10.40 11.43
CA ILE A 104 -3.53 10.65 12.40
C ILE A 104 -3.35 11.98 13.13
N ASP A 105 -2.11 12.42 13.32
CA ASP A 105 -1.78 13.71 13.93
C ASP A 105 -2.07 14.88 12.97
N GLU A 106 -2.23 14.62 11.68
CA GLU A 106 -2.68 15.58 10.67
C GLU A 106 -4.22 15.62 10.60
N ALA A 107 -4.80 16.82 10.54
CA ALA A 107 -6.25 16.95 10.40
C ALA A 107 -6.72 16.37 9.06
N VAL A 108 -7.61 15.37 9.09
CA VAL A 108 -8.25 14.86 7.87
C VAL A 108 -8.98 15.99 7.17
N GLY A 109 -8.82 16.08 5.86
CA GLY A 109 -9.62 16.94 5.02
C GLY A 109 -11.12 16.62 5.09
N SER A 110 -11.89 17.25 4.22
CA SER A 110 -13.36 17.27 4.25
C SER A 110 -14.09 15.91 4.20
N SER A 111 -13.42 14.79 3.91
CA SER A 111 -14.01 13.44 3.98
C SER A 111 -14.12 12.89 5.41
N GLY A 112 -13.22 13.29 6.32
CA GLY A 112 -13.13 12.73 7.67
C GLY A 112 -12.67 11.27 7.75
N GLU A 113 -12.23 10.67 6.64
CA GLU A 113 -11.81 9.27 6.54
C GLU A 113 -10.29 9.14 6.33
N TYR A 114 -9.67 8.20 7.06
CA TYR A 114 -8.28 7.79 6.87
C TYR A 114 -8.22 6.53 6.03
N TYR A 115 -7.61 6.62 4.85
CA TYR A 115 -7.38 5.48 3.98
C TYR A 115 -5.94 4.98 4.09
N THR A 116 -5.71 3.67 3.94
CA THR A 116 -4.35 3.11 3.80
C THR A 116 -3.59 3.76 2.64
N THR A 117 -4.32 4.14 1.58
CA THR A 117 -3.80 4.93 0.45
C THR A 117 -3.17 6.26 0.89
N ASN A 118 -3.70 6.94 1.91
CA ASN A 118 -3.10 8.16 2.44
C ASN A 118 -1.76 7.88 3.15
N VAL A 119 -1.67 6.77 3.89
CA VAL A 119 -0.42 6.31 4.52
C VAL A 119 0.64 6.06 3.45
N ILE A 120 0.28 5.35 2.38
CA ILE A 120 1.19 5.06 1.26
C ILE A 120 1.62 6.34 0.55
N LYS A 121 0.69 7.28 0.33
CA LYS A 121 1.02 8.56 -0.28
C LYS A 121 2.06 9.33 0.55
N LEU A 122 1.88 9.40 1.87
CA LEU A 122 2.84 10.02 2.78
C LEU A 122 4.21 9.31 2.75
N MET A 123 4.21 7.98 2.69
CA MET A 123 5.43 7.18 2.51
C MET A 123 6.17 7.53 1.21
N LEU A 124 5.45 7.69 0.10
CA LEU A 124 6.03 8.08 -1.19
C LEU A 124 6.62 9.50 -1.16
N GLU A 125 5.95 10.43 -0.49
CA GLU A 125 6.45 11.80 -0.28
C GLU A 125 7.78 11.79 0.49
N ASP A 126 7.91 10.90 1.48
CA ASP A 126 9.14 10.64 2.25
C ASP A 126 10.17 9.74 1.54
N GLN A 127 9.96 9.39 0.27
CA GLN A 127 10.86 8.56 -0.55
C GLN A 127 11.02 7.11 -0.06
N GLU A 128 10.06 6.57 0.70
CA GLU A 128 10.03 5.13 1.00
C GLU A 128 9.78 4.32 -0.27
N ARG A 129 10.50 3.20 -0.42
CA ARG A 129 10.39 2.33 -1.59
C ARG A 129 9.08 1.55 -1.57
N PHE A 130 8.27 1.73 -2.62
CA PHE A 130 7.00 1.04 -2.80
C PHE A 130 6.91 0.48 -4.22
N VAL A 131 6.50 -0.78 -4.38
CA VAL A 131 6.38 -1.43 -5.70
C VAL A 131 4.98 -1.98 -5.97
N GLY A 132 4.64 -2.09 -7.25
CA GLY A 132 3.41 -2.71 -7.76
C GLY A 132 3.63 -4.13 -8.24
#